data_AF-A0A7Y5W732-F1
#
_entry.id   AF-A0A7Y5W732-F1
#
_cell.length_a   1.000
_cell.length_b   1.000
_cell.length_c   1.000
_cell.angle_alpha   90.00
_cell.angle_beta   90.00
_cell.angle_gamma   90.00
#
_symmetry.space_group_name_H-M   'P 1'
#
loop_
_entity.id
_entity.type
_entity.pdbx_description
1 polymer ?
#
loop_
_entity_poly.entity_id
_entity_poly.type
_entity_poly.pdbx_seq_one_letter_code
_entity_poly.pdbx_strand_id
1 'polypeptide(L)'
;MLHAPSIGIGFVVMRDNWPEVVEAARVARELGVDNFRISAIFQPDNERYFAGWYEQAQALCRKAEEQATEDFRVFNLFGERLEDLRRQQPDYAFCGYQHFTTYIGADLNVYRCCNTAYNTRGRIGSIRQCRFRDLWRSAAKEADFTSFDARACRRCQFNRKNRMVLYAIAREPADVAFV
;
A
#
# COMPACT_ATOMS: atom_id res chain seq x y z
N MET A 1 -2.71 -32.47 6.31
CA MET A 1 -3.95 -31.75 5.99
C MET A 1 -3.57 -30.49 5.22
N LEU A 2 -3.91 -30.41 3.94
CA LEU A 2 -3.78 -29.17 3.17
C LEU A 2 -4.78 -28.17 3.78
N HIS A 3 -4.30 -27.04 4.27
CA HIS A 3 -5.18 -25.95 4.67
C HIS A 3 -5.94 -25.48 3.43
N ALA A 4 -7.25 -25.23 3.58
CA ALA A 4 -8.02 -24.59 2.52
C ALA A 4 -7.37 -23.25 2.15
N PRO A 5 -7.37 -22.85 0.87
CA PRO A 5 -6.82 -21.57 0.47
C PRO A 5 -7.66 -20.44 1.08
N SER A 6 -7.00 -19.43 1.63
CA SER A 6 -7.70 -18.20 2.02
C SER A 6 -8.03 -17.36 0.78
N ILE A 7 -9.28 -16.95 0.68
CA ILE A 7 -9.86 -16.12 -0.37
C ILE A 7 -10.16 -14.74 0.21
N GLY A 8 -9.84 -13.69 -0.55
CA GLY A 8 -10.15 -12.31 -0.18
C GLY A 8 -10.67 -11.51 -1.35
N ILE A 9 -11.57 -10.57 -1.07
CA ILE A 9 -12.14 -9.64 -2.05
C ILE A 9 -11.63 -8.22 -1.76
N GLY A 10 -11.13 -7.55 -2.79
CA GLY A 10 -10.72 -6.15 -2.71
C GLY A 10 -11.78 -5.22 -3.30
N PHE A 11 -12.21 -4.23 -2.52
CA PHE A 11 -13.14 -3.19 -2.96
C PHE A 11 -12.42 -1.84 -3.00
N VAL A 12 -12.25 -1.30 -4.21
CA VAL A 12 -11.69 0.03 -4.42
C VAL A 12 -12.84 1.02 -4.53
N VAL A 13 -12.93 1.92 -3.56
CA VAL A 13 -13.97 2.94 -3.46
C VAL A 13 -13.75 4.00 -4.54
N MET A 14 -14.77 4.19 -5.36
CA MET A 14 -14.87 5.12 -6.47
C MET A 14 -16.22 5.84 -6.42
N ARG A 15 -16.35 6.92 -7.19
CA ARG A 15 -17.58 7.73 -7.27
C ARG A 15 -18.82 6.89 -7.60
N ASP A 16 -18.65 5.88 -8.44
CA ASP A 16 -19.78 5.13 -9.01
C ASP A 16 -20.17 3.90 -8.17
N ASN A 17 -19.35 3.51 -7.17
CA ASN A 17 -19.59 2.29 -6.39
C ASN A 17 -19.60 2.49 -4.86
N TRP A 18 -19.21 3.66 -4.34
CA TRP A 18 -19.17 3.88 -2.88
C TRP A 18 -20.50 3.63 -2.16
N PRO A 19 -21.71 3.85 -2.74
CA PRO A 19 -22.96 3.53 -2.08
C PRO A 19 -23.15 2.02 -1.85
N GLU A 20 -22.46 1.18 -2.62
CA GLU A 20 -22.63 -0.28 -2.64
C GLU A 20 -21.69 -1.02 -1.67
N VAL A 21 -20.76 -0.33 -1.00
CA VAL A 21 -19.71 -0.99 -0.20
C VAL A 21 -20.26 -1.89 0.91
N VAL A 22 -21.40 -1.52 1.51
CA VAL A 22 -22.07 -2.33 2.55
C VAL A 22 -22.64 -3.60 1.93
N GLU A 23 -23.29 -3.50 0.77
CA GLU A 23 -23.85 -4.66 0.08
C GLU A 23 -22.75 -5.57 -0.46
N ALA A 24 -21.67 -5.01 -1.00
CA ALA A 24 -20.50 -5.77 -1.44
C ALA A 24 -19.84 -6.56 -0.29
N ALA A 25 -19.75 -5.97 0.91
CA ALA A 25 -19.26 -6.67 2.09
C ALA A 25 -20.20 -7.81 2.51
N ARG A 26 -21.52 -7.61 2.43
CA ARG A 26 -22.53 -8.63 2.71
C ARG A 26 -22.40 -9.83 1.77
N VAL A 27 -22.32 -9.55 0.46
CA VAL A 27 -22.12 -10.57 -0.58
C VAL A 27 -20.81 -11.31 -0.36
N ALA A 28 -19.71 -10.61 -0.07
CA ALA A 28 -18.42 -11.24 0.23
C ALA A 28 -18.53 -12.23 1.40
N ARG A 29 -19.18 -11.82 2.49
CA ARG A 29 -19.42 -12.69 3.66
C ARG A 29 -20.26 -13.92 3.31
N GLU A 30 -21.34 -13.74 2.55
CA GLU A 30 -22.24 -14.84 2.16
C GLU A 30 -21.60 -15.85 1.20
N LEU A 31 -20.63 -15.40 0.41
CA LEU A 31 -19.79 -16.28 -0.40
C LEU A 31 -18.79 -17.11 0.43
N GLY A 32 -18.64 -16.81 1.73
CA GLY A 32 -17.73 -17.53 2.62
C GLY A 32 -16.26 -17.24 2.37
N VAL A 33 -15.91 -16.04 1.85
CA VAL A 33 -14.50 -15.63 1.75
C VAL A 33 -13.94 -15.25 3.12
N ASP A 34 -12.63 -15.36 3.31
CA ASP A 34 -11.98 -15.06 4.60
C ASP A 34 -11.93 -13.56 4.90
N ASN A 35 -11.83 -12.71 3.87
CA ASN A 35 -11.71 -11.26 4.08
C ASN A 35 -12.23 -10.36 2.96
N PHE A 36 -12.60 -9.14 3.35
CA PHE A 36 -12.99 -8.05 2.46
C PHE A 36 -12.15 -6.80 2.76
N ARG A 37 -11.38 -6.31 1.78
CA ARG A 37 -10.49 -5.16 1.95
C ARG A 37 -11.03 -3.94 1.21
N ILE A 38 -11.38 -2.92 1.97
CA ILE A 38 -11.83 -1.62 1.45
C ILE A 38 -10.62 -0.70 1.29
N SER A 39 -10.50 -0.02 0.15
CA SER A 39 -9.41 0.93 -0.12
C SER A 39 -9.88 2.11 -0.95
N ALA A 40 -9.13 3.22 -0.95
CA ALA A 40 -9.40 4.36 -1.81
C ALA A 40 -8.71 4.20 -3.17
N ILE A 41 -9.32 4.70 -4.24
CA ILE A 41 -8.63 4.83 -5.53
C ILE A 41 -7.50 5.86 -5.46
N PHE A 42 -6.33 5.50 -5.99
CA PHE A 42 -5.21 6.42 -6.16
C PHE A 42 -5.21 6.97 -7.59
N GLN A 43 -5.69 8.19 -7.77
CA GLN A 43 -5.80 8.84 -9.09
C GLN A 43 -5.21 10.27 -9.09
N PRO A 44 -5.00 10.92 -10.25
CA PRO A 44 -4.40 12.26 -10.36
C PRO A 44 -4.97 13.36 -9.44
N ASP A 45 -6.28 13.43 -9.20
CA ASP A 45 -6.92 14.47 -8.38
C ASP A 45 -6.72 14.26 -6.86
N ASN A 46 -6.05 13.18 -6.45
CA ASN A 46 -5.81 12.83 -5.06
C ASN A 46 -7.11 12.87 -4.22
N GLU A 47 -7.08 13.49 -3.05
CA GLU A 47 -8.24 13.59 -2.16
C GLU A 47 -9.41 14.37 -2.76
N ARG A 48 -9.15 15.30 -3.71
CA ARG A 48 -10.21 16.14 -4.30
C ARG A 48 -11.24 15.33 -5.06
N TYR A 49 -10.87 14.13 -5.52
CA TYR A 49 -11.80 13.20 -6.15
C TYR A 49 -13.01 12.87 -5.26
N PHE A 50 -12.78 12.82 -3.96
CA PHE A 50 -13.76 12.46 -2.93
C PHE A 50 -14.56 13.66 -2.42
N ALA A 51 -14.28 14.87 -2.91
CA ALA A 51 -14.97 16.09 -2.48
C ALA A 51 -16.49 15.99 -2.76
N GLY A 52 -17.29 16.32 -1.76
CA GLY A 52 -18.75 16.29 -1.82
C GLY A 52 -19.41 14.96 -1.46
N TRP A 53 -18.64 13.86 -1.34
CA TRP A 53 -19.19 12.54 -1.02
C TRP A 53 -18.31 11.71 -0.06
N TYR A 54 -17.17 12.26 0.39
CA TYR A 54 -16.25 11.57 1.30
C TYR A 54 -16.90 11.12 2.61
N GLU A 55 -17.60 12.01 3.31
CA GLU A 55 -18.17 11.70 4.63
C GLU A 55 -19.20 10.56 4.54
N GLN A 56 -20.06 10.59 3.50
CA GLN A 56 -21.03 9.54 3.24
C GLN A 56 -20.34 8.21 2.90
N ALA A 57 -19.33 8.23 2.03
CA ALA A 57 -18.54 7.04 1.72
C ALA A 57 -17.81 6.49 2.94
N GLN A 58 -17.23 7.36 3.78
CA GLN A 58 -16.54 6.95 5.00
C GLN A 58 -17.51 6.30 5.99
N ALA A 59 -18.70 6.87 6.17
CA ALA A 59 -19.73 6.29 7.02
C ALA A 59 -20.14 4.89 6.54
N LEU A 60 -20.36 4.71 5.23
CA LEU A 60 -20.68 3.41 4.66
C LEU A 60 -19.52 2.41 4.76
N CYS A 61 -18.27 2.84 4.61
CA CYS A 61 -17.11 1.98 4.80
C CYS A 61 -17.01 1.48 6.25
N ARG A 62 -17.29 2.34 7.24
CA ARG A 62 -17.36 1.93 8.66
C ARG A 62 -18.51 0.95 8.90
N LYS A 63 -19.69 1.21 8.30
CA LYS A 63 -20.82 0.27 8.37
C LYS A 63 -20.51 -1.08 7.71
N ALA A 64 -19.72 -1.10 6.64
CA ALA A 64 -19.26 -2.35 6.02
C ALA A 64 -18.28 -3.11 6.94
N GLU A 65 -17.45 -2.39 7.69
CA GLU A 65 -16.52 -2.97 8.69
C GLU A 65 -17.25 -3.69 9.83
N GLU A 66 -18.40 -3.20 10.26
CA GLU A 66 -19.27 -3.83 11.27
C GLU A 66 -19.81 -5.21 10.86
N GLN A 67 -19.68 -5.61 9.59
CA GLN A 67 -20.11 -6.93 9.12
C GLN A 67 -19.09 -8.05 9.38
N ALA A 68 -17.92 -7.71 9.94
CA ALA A 68 -16.93 -8.68 10.35
C ALA A 68 -17.54 -9.69 11.34
N THR A 69 -17.14 -10.95 11.19
CA THR A 69 -17.49 -12.05 12.10
C THR A 69 -16.21 -12.76 12.54
N GLU A 70 -16.34 -13.83 13.33
CA GLU A 70 -15.20 -14.67 13.72
C GLU A 70 -14.45 -15.22 12.48
N ASP A 71 -15.18 -15.62 11.45
CA ASP A 71 -14.65 -16.24 10.23
C ASP A 71 -14.49 -15.28 9.04
N PHE A 72 -14.94 -14.03 9.16
CA PHE A 72 -14.90 -13.04 8.08
C PHE A 72 -14.32 -11.71 8.56
N ARG A 73 -13.19 -11.31 8.00
CA ARG A 73 -12.50 -10.06 8.38
C ARG A 73 -12.75 -8.94 7.40
N VAL A 74 -13.06 -7.74 7.90
CA VAL A 74 -13.12 -6.54 7.07
C VAL A 74 -11.93 -5.63 7.37
N PHE A 75 -11.14 -5.34 6.34
CA PHE A 75 -10.00 -4.42 6.42
C PHE A 75 -10.38 -3.07 5.82
N ASN A 76 -10.76 -2.11 6.65
CA ASN A 76 -11.14 -0.78 6.21
C ASN A 76 -9.92 0.16 6.13
N LEU A 77 -9.30 0.26 4.95
CA LEU A 77 -8.16 1.16 4.73
C LEU A 77 -8.58 2.50 4.12
N PHE A 78 -9.87 2.76 3.94
CA PHE A 78 -10.34 3.93 3.18
C PHE A 78 -9.84 5.26 3.75
N GLY A 79 -9.96 5.43 5.07
CA GLY A 79 -9.49 6.64 5.78
C GLY A 79 -7.97 6.81 5.72
N GLU A 80 -7.21 5.74 6.00
CA GLU A 80 -5.73 5.76 5.93
C GLU A 80 -5.26 6.10 4.51
N ARG A 81 -5.89 5.53 3.49
CA ARG A 81 -5.55 5.82 2.09
C ARG A 81 -5.88 7.25 1.71
N LEU A 82 -6.95 7.82 2.23
CA LEU A 82 -7.22 9.23 1.99
C LEU A 82 -6.16 10.11 2.66
N GLU A 83 -5.72 9.78 3.88
CA GLU A 83 -4.63 10.49 4.55
C GLU A 83 -3.33 10.46 3.71
N ASP A 84 -3.00 9.32 3.12
CA ASP A 84 -1.87 9.21 2.18
C ASP A 84 -2.05 10.11 0.95
N LEU A 85 -3.27 10.24 0.43
CA LEU A 85 -3.60 11.13 -0.69
C LEU A 85 -3.51 12.61 -0.30
N ARG A 86 -3.83 12.97 0.95
CA ARG A 86 -3.67 14.34 1.50
C ARG A 86 -2.20 14.70 1.65
N ARG A 87 -1.43 13.79 2.26
CA ARG A 87 0.01 13.98 2.54
C ARG A 87 0.83 14.09 1.26
N GLN A 88 0.41 13.41 0.19
CA GLN A 88 1.13 13.37 -1.08
C GLN A 88 2.59 12.95 -0.88
N GLN A 89 3.54 13.83 -1.24
CA GLN A 89 4.97 13.54 -1.27
C GLN A 89 5.50 13.31 0.15
N PRO A 90 6.40 12.34 0.36
CA PRO A 90 7.13 12.19 1.61
C PRO A 90 7.87 13.48 2.00
N ASP A 91 7.91 13.78 3.29
CA ASP A 91 8.72 14.83 3.92
C ASP A 91 10.10 14.32 4.40
N TYR A 92 10.38 13.03 4.18
CA TYR A 92 11.62 12.36 4.56
C TYR A 92 12.34 11.80 3.32
N ALA A 93 13.67 11.79 3.32
CA ALA A 93 14.47 11.31 2.20
C ALA A 93 14.59 9.77 2.16
N PHE A 94 14.77 9.14 3.33
CA PHE A 94 15.02 7.71 3.42
C PHE A 94 13.72 6.89 3.30
N CYS A 95 13.63 6.07 2.25
CA CYS A 95 12.53 5.11 2.08
C CYS A 95 12.90 3.77 2.69
N GLY A 96 12.44 3.45 3.90
CA GLY A 96 12.68 2.14 4.51
C GLY A 96 12.01 0.98 3.73
N TYR A 97 10.84 1.23 3.17
CA TYR A 97 10.02 0.23 2.47
C TYR A 97 10.75 -0.47 1.32
N GLN A 98 11.61 0.25 0.58
CA GLN A 98 12.35 -0.32 -0.55
C GLN A 98 13.28 -1.48 -0.15
N HIS A 99 13.71 -1.54 1.12
CA HIS A 99 14.59 -2.59 1.62
C HIS A 99 13.85 -3.88 1.97
N PHE A 100 12.52 -3.83 2.10
CA PHE A 100 11.69 -4.98 2.48
C PHE A 100 10.81 -5.50 1.36
N THR A 101 10.59 -4.72 0.30
CA THR A 101 9.73 -5.12 -0.81
C THR A 101 10.28 -4.63 -2.14
N THR A 102 10.11 -5.46 -3.17
CA THR A 102 10.40 -5.12 -4.57
C THR A 102 9.31 -5.68 -5.46
N TYR A 103 9.20 -5.14 -6.67
CA TYR A 103 8.20 -5.54 -7.65
C TYR A 103 8.90 -6.03 -8.91
N ILE A 104 8.50 -7.18 -9.43
CA ILE A 104 8.99 -7.68 -10.72
C ILE A 104 7.86 -7.51 -11.72
N GLY A 105 8.07 -6.67 -12.73
CA GLY A 105 7.09 -6.45 -13.79
C GLY A 105 7.04 -7.61 -14.78
N ALA A 106 5.95 -7.68 -15.54
CA ALA A 106 5.79 -8.65 -16.63
C ALA A 106 6.80 -8.42 -17.78
N ASP A 107 7.43 -7.25 -17.81
CA ASP A 107 8.51 -6.86 -18.73
C ASP A 107 9.91 -7.37 -18.30
N LEU A 108 9.98 -8.13 -17.20
CA LEU A 108 11.20 -8.62 -16.56
C LEU A 108 12.09 -7.50 -16.00
N ASN A 109 11.53 -6.33 -15.73
CA ASN A 109 12.20 -5.28 -14.96
C ASN A 109 11.89 -5.41 -13.47
N VAL A 110 12.87 -5.06 -12.65
CA VAL A 110 12.76 -4.99 -11.20
C VAL A 110 12.53 -3.54 -10.81
N TYR A 111 11.52 -3.30 -9.98
CA TYR A 111 11.05 -1.98 -9.57
C TYR A 111 11.04 -1.85 -8.05
N ARG A 112 11.38 -0.66 -7.56
CA ARG A 112 11.49 -0.30 -6.15
C ARG A 112 10.17 -0.41 -5.39
N CYS A 113 9.06 -0.04 -6.01
CA CYS A 113 7.76 0.08 -5.36
C CYS A 113 6.62 0.00 -6.40
N CYS A 114 5.42 -0.42 -6.00
CA CYS A 114 4.24 -0.41 -6.87
C CYS A 114 3.90 0.99 -7.37
N ASN A 115 4.12 2.04 -6.57
CA ASN A 115 3.84 3.42 -6.97
C ASN A 115 4.74 3.91 -8.13
N THR A 116 5.88 3.27 -8.34
CA THR A 116 6.86 3.63 -9.37
C THR A 116 7.15 2.48 -10.34
N ALA A 117 6.36 1.41 -10.28
CA ALA A 117 6.47 0.31 -11.23
C ALA A 117 6.14 0.80 -12.66
N TYR A 118 6.85 0.25 -13.65
CA TYR A 118 6.78 0.67 -15.05
C TYR A 118 7.16 2.13 -15.31
N ASN A 119 7.84 2.78 -14.37
CA ASN A 119 8.44 4.10 -14.53
C ASN A 119 9.96 4.02 -14.39
N THR A 120 10.70 4.82 -15.15
CA THR A 120 12.17 4.87 -15.13
C THR A 120 12.71 5.15 -13.72
N ARG A 121 12.01 5.97 -12.93
CA ARG A 121 12.40 6.33 -11.57
C ARG A 121 12.27 5.20 -10.55
N GLY A 122 11.36 4.26 -10.80
CA GLY A 122 11.22 3.08 -9.97
C GLY A 122 12.09 1.92 -10.43
N ARG A 123 12.65 1.98 -11.64
CA ARG A 123 13.38 0.86 -12.24
C ARG A 123 14.76 0.72 -11.58
N ILE A 124 14.99 -0.46 -11.00
CA ILE A 124 16.28 -0.86 -10.41
C ILE A 124 17.16 -1.53 -11.48
N GLY A 125 16.55 -2.33 -12.36
CA GLY A 125 17.25 -3.01 -13.44
C GLY A 125 16.38 -4.04 -14.18
N SER A 126 16.98 -4.92 -14.96
CA SER A 126 16.29 -6.00 -15.68
C SER A 126 16.90 -7.36 -15.39
N ILE A 127 16.04 -8.37 -15.23
CA ILE A 127 16.42 -9.78 -15.07
C ILE A 127 16.24 -10.59 -16.37
N ARG A 128 16.08 -9.91 -17.52
CA ARG A 128 15.92 -10.58 -18.82
C ARG A 128 17.12 -11.47 -19.19
N GLN A 129 18.33 -11.06 -18.77
CA GLN A 129 19.59 -11.70 -19.12
C GLN A 129 20.45 -12.04 -17.90
N CYS A 130 19.91 -11.94 -16.68
CA CYS A 130 20.64 -12.26 -15.46
C CYS A 130 19.72 -12.85 -14.39
N ARG A 131 20.30 -13.52 -13.39
CA ARG A 131 19.52 -14.02 -12.24
C ARG A 131 19.12 -12.84 -11.36
N PHE A 132 17.92 -12.90 -10.78
CA PHE A 132 17.46 -11.91 -9.82
C PHE A 132 18.46 -11.69 -8.67
N ARG A 133 19.05 -12.76 -8.14
CA ARG A 133 20.06 -12.68 -7.07
C ARG A 133 21.27 -11.81 -7.44
N ASP A 134 21.72 -11.88 -8.68
CA ASP A 134 22.93 -11.19 -9.12
C ASP A 134 22.64 -9.69 -9.29
N LEU A 135 21.46 -9.34 -9.84
CA LEU A 135 20.97 -7.96 -9.83
C LEU A 135 20.79 -7.43 -8.40
N TRP A 136 20.13 -8.20 -7.53
CA TRP A 136 19.79 -7.78 -6.16
C TRP A 136 21.01 -7.64 -5.24
N ARG A 137 22.13 -8.28 -5.56
CA ARG A 137 23.41 -8.14 -4.83
C ARG A 137 24.41 -7.21 -5.53
N SER A 138 24.02 -6.58 -6.64
CA SER A 138 24.91 -5.72 -7.41
C SER A 138 25.22 -4.40 -6.69
N ALA A 139 26.44 -3.88 -6.90
CA ALA A 139 26.83 -2.55 -6.46
C ALA A 139 25.96 -1.45 -7.10
N ALA A 140 25.49 -1.67 -8.33
CA ALA A 140 24.59 -0.75 -9.02
C ALA A 140 23.25 -0.58 -8.28
N LYS A 141 22.63 -1.67 -7.83
CA LYS A 141 21.43 -1.61 -6.97
C LYS A 141 21.73 -0.89 -5.66
N GLU A 142 22.86 -1.18 -5.02
CA GLU A 142 23.22 -0.54 -3.74
C GLU A 142 23.38 0.98 -3.88
N ALA A 143 24.06 1.44 -4.93
CA ALA A 143 24.21 2.86 -5.24
C ALA A 143 22.85 3.51 -5.57
N ASP A 144 21.99 2.82 -6.33
CA ASP A 144 20.62 3.26 -6.64
C ASP A 144 19.77 3.42 -5.37
N PHE A 145 19.82 2.48 -4.43
CA PHE A 145 19.07 2.55 -3.17
C PHE A 145 19.60 3.68 -2.27
N THR A 146 20.92 3.84 -2.21
CA THR A 146 21.59 4.85 -1.37
C THR A 146 21.32 6.28 -1.88
N SER A 147 21.29 6.46 -3.20
CA SER A 147 21.05 7.77 -3.83
C SER A 147 19.57 8.13 -3.95
N PHE A 148 18.66 7.20 -3.66
CA PHE A 148 17.23 7.42 -3.80
C PHE A 148 16.68 8.39 -2.75
N ASP A 149 16.06 9.48 -3.22
CA ASP A 149 15.31 10.41 -2.38
C ASP A 149 13.80 10.18 -2.50
N ALA A 150 13.19 9.74 -1.40
CA ALA A 150 11.76 9.47 -1.31
C ALA A 150 10.92 10.74 -1.49
N ARG A 151 11.43 11.94 -1.17
CA ARG A 151 10.70 13.20 -1.26
C ARG A 151 10.29 13.53 -2.69
N ALA A 152 11.06 13.08 -3.67
CA ALA A 152 10.67 13.33 -5.04
C ALA A 152 9.42 12.48 -5.45
N CYS A 153 9.03 11.45 -4.69
CA CYS A 153 7.87 10.61 -5.03
C CYS A 153 6.59 11.42 -4.93
N ARG A 154 5.75 11.39 -5.97
CA ARG A 154 4.47 12.14 -5.97
C ARG A 154 3.57 11.80 -4.77
N ARG A 155 3.58 10.54 -4.34
CA ARG A 155 2.80 10.03 -3.22
C ARG A 155 3.40 8.75 -2.64
N CYS A 156 3.17 8.51 -1.34
CA CYS A 156 3.57 7.26 -0.70
C CYS A 156 2.40 6.64 0.06
N GLN A 157 1.98 5.46 -0.39
CA GLN A 157 0.91 4.69 0.25
C GLN A 157 1.42 3.82 1.43
N PHE A 158 2.70 3.99 1.77
CA PHE A 158 3.44 3.27 2.80
C PHE A 158 4.07 4.23 3.80
N ASN A 159 3.55 5.46 3.88
CA ASN A 159 4.08 6.52 4.74
C ASN A 159 4.19 6.07 6.19
N ARG A 160 3.13 5.45 6.73
CA ARG A 160 3.13 4.93 8.09
C ARG A 160 4.22 3.89 8.34
N LYS A 161 4.43 2.96 7.40
CA LYS A 161 5.50 1.94 7.48
C LYS A 161 6.88 2.59 7.43
N ASN A 162 7.11 3.52 6.51
CA ASN A 162 8.38 4.23 6.43
C ASN A 162 8.69 5.03 7.70
N ARG A 163 7.69 5.71 8.28
CA ARG A 163 7.87 6.43 9.54
C ARG A 163 8.20 5.49 10.70
N MET A 164 7.58 4.32 10.75
CA MET A 164 7.95 3.29 11.74
C MET A 164 9.40 2.84 11.55
N VAL A 165 9.83 2.58 10.32
CA VAL A 165 11.24 2.21 10.05
C VAL A 165 12.19 3.33 10.45
N LEU A 166 11.88 4.58 10.12
CA LEU A 166 12.65 5.76 10.52
C LEU A 166 12.77 5.90 12.03
N TYR A 167 11.66 5.67 12.75
CA TYR A 167 11.66 5.64 14.20
C TYR A 167 12.55 4.53 14.75
N ALA A 168 12.46 3.31 14.20
CA ALA A 168 13.23 2.15 14.66
C ALA A 168 14.74 2.29 14.44
N ILE A 169 15.18 3.09 13.47
CA ILE A 169 16.61 3.34 13.18
C ILE A 169 17.11 4.68 13.74
N ALA A 170 16.26 5.46 14.42
CA ALA A 170 16.68 6.70 15.05
C ALA A 170 17.65 6.41 16.20
N ARG A 171 18.63 7.29 16.43
CA ARG A 171 19.66 7.10 17.47
C ARG A 171 19.09 6.99 18.89
N GLU A 172 17.94 7.62 19.14
CA GLU A 172 17.24 7.62 20.44
C GLU A 172 15.71 7.58 20.21
N PRO A 173 15.11 6.40 19.96
CA PRO A 173 13.66 6.30 19.84
C PRO A 173 13.04 6.45 21.23
N ALA A 174 12.04 7.33 21.36
CA ALA A 174 11.48 7.76 22.66
C ALA A 174 11.04 6.62 23.59
N ASP A 175 10.67 5.46 23.05
CA ASP A 175 10.12 4.33 23.82
C ASP A 175 11.14 3.21 24.08
N VAL A 176 12.41 3.36 23.66
CA VAL A 176 13.45 2.31 23.82
C VAL A 176 14.16 2.39 25.18
N ALA A 177 13.89 3.44 25.97
CA ALA A 177 14.40 3.59 27.33
C ALA A 177 13.44 3.07 28.43
N PHE A 178 12.36 2.36 28.07
CA PHE A 178 11.56 1.60 29.03
C PHE A 178 12.25 0.27 29.33
N VAL A 179 13.23 0.31 30.23
CA VAL A 179 13.66 -0.85 31.02
C VAL A 179 13.07 -0.69 32.42
#